data_AF-A0A4Q7VFA0-F1
#
_entry.id   AF-A0A4Q7VFA0-F1
#
_cell.length_a   1.000
_cell.length_b   1.000
_cell.length_c   1.000
_cell.angle_alpha   90.00
_cell.angle_beta   90.00
_cell.angle_gamma   90.00
#
_symmetry.space_group_name_H-M   'P 1'
#
loop_
_entity.id
_entity.type
_entity.pdbx_description
1 polymer ?
#
loop_
_entity_poly.entity_id
_entity_poly.type
_entity_poly.pdbx_seq_one_letter_code
_entity_poly.pdbx_strand_id
1 'polypeptide(L)'
;MIRVACALSLIAMVLLLPAEAAYADEAKEGNDILRQYPDAKEGYIRYIINSQKIIEKDVQKIEVWAFKNIEVNCRKNKIGGEFNPKLVPGRGLMYWELDTNNILYGEQGKCGDDWKRRVDVRAKKDVIHLNRTVPVVVMVPEGWGVKYRVLREEKEEQASEG
;
A
#
# COMPACT_ATOMS: atom_id res chain seq x y z
N MET A 1 8.72 53.46 -29.26
CA MET A 1 8.20 52.84 -28.02
C MET A 1 8.07 51.35 -28.25
N ILE A 2 8.91 50.57 -27.58
CA ILE A 2 9.04 49.12 -27.71
C ILE A 2 7.88 48.46 -26.97
N ARG A 3 7.13 47.55 -27.62
CA ARG A 3 6.33 46.55 -26.92
C ARG A 3 6.82 45.17 -27.34
N VAL A 4 7.65 44.63 -26.46
CA VAL A 4 8.14 43.26 -26.45
C VAL A 4 6.96 42.30 -26.52
N ALA A 5 6.88 41.52 -27.59
CA ALA A 5 6.00 40.36 -27.64
C ALA A 5 6.58 39.31 -26.68
N CYS A 6 5.99 39.24 -25.49
CA CYS A 6 6.32 38.25 -24.48
C CYS A 6 5.84 36.89 -25.00
N ALA A 7 6.77 36.10 -25.55
CA ALA A 7 6.52 34.73 -25.94
C ALA A 7 6.09 33.94 -24.69
N LEU A 8 4.82 33.54 -24.65
CA LEU A 8 4.27 32.63 -23.65
C LEU A 8 4.98 31.28 -23.80
N SER A 9 6.05 31.10 -23.03
CA SER A 9 6.64 29.79 -22.78
C SER A 9 5.62 28.96 -21.97
N LEU A 10 4.94 28.05 -22.66
CA LEU A 10 4.19 26.95 -22.04
C LEU A 10 5.20 26.03 -21.36
N ILE A 11 5.58 26.38 -20.12
CA ILE A 11 6.23 25.44 -19.22
C ILE A 11 5.17 24.38 -18.90
N ALA A 12 5.21 23.26 -19.61
CA ALA A 12 4.56 22.03 -19.18
C ALA A 12 5.21 21.63 -17.85
N MET A 13 4.65 22.12 -16.76
CA MET A 13 4.95 21.65 -15.41
C MET A 13 4.47 20.20 -15.39
N VAL A 14 5.38 19.28 -15.71
CA VAL A 14 5.16 17.85 -15.51
C VAL A 14 4.98 17.67 -14.02
N LEU A 15 3.73 17.66 -13.57
CA LEU A 15 3.35 17.22 -12.24
C LEU A 15 3.84 15.77 -12.14
N LEU A 16 4.99 15.57 -11.49
CA LEU A 16 5.38 14.28 -10.97
C LEU A 16 4.34 13.92 -9.91
N LEU A 17 3.23 13.33 -10.36
CA LEU A 17 2.24 12.74 -9.47
C LEU A 17 2.96 11.62 -8.71
N PRO A 18 3.10 11.72 -7.37
CA PRO A 18 3.64 10.62 -6.60
C PRO A 18 2.75 9.40 -6.84
N ALA A 19 3.34 8.22 -6.96
CA ALA A 19 2.58 6.97 -7.11
C ALA A 19 1.55 6.86 -5.97
N GLU A 20 0.28 7.08 -6.30
CA GLU A 20 -0.81 7.14 -5.34
C GLU A 20 -1.00 5.76 -4.71
N ALA A 21 -1.17 5.75 -3.38
CA ALA A 21 -1.53 4.55 -2.66
C ALA A 21 -3.01 4.26 -2.86
N ALA A 22 -3.32 3.04 -3.28
CA ALA A 22 -4.68 2.52 -3.35
C ALA A 22 -5.07 1.81 -2.06
N TYR A 23 -6.36 1.82 -1.72
CA TYR A 23 -6.92 0.97 -0.67
C TYR A 23 -7.16 -0.42 -1.23
N ALA A 24 -6.92 -1.45 -0.42
CA ALA A 24 -7.37 -2.80 -0.74
C ALA A 24 -8.88 -2.90 -0.50
N ASP A 25 -9.56 -3.75 -1.27
CA ASP A 25 -10.99 -3.99 -1.12
C ASP A 25 -11.20 -5.01 0.00
N GLU A 26 -12.15 -4.76 0.90
CA GLU A 26 -12.62 -5.82 1.80
C GLU A 26 -13.27 -6.94 0.98
N ALA A 27 -12.97 -8.18 1.35
CA ALA A 27 -13.48 -9.34 0.67
C ALA A 27 -15.00 -9.45 0.83
N LYS A 28 -15.72 -9.35 -0.29
CA LYS A 28 -17.15 -9.63 -0.36
C LYS A 28 -17.41 -11.10 -0.68
N GLU A 29 -18.53 -11.63 -0.19
CA GLU A 29 -19.00 -12.97 -0.53
C GLU A 29 -19.22 -13.14 -2.04
N GLY A 30 -19.06 -14.37 -2.54
CA GLY A 30 -19.34 -14.72 -3.94
C GLY A 30 -18.16 -14.65 -4.91
N ASN A 31 -16.95 -14.28 -4.47
CA ASN A 31 -15.77 -14.39 -5.31
C ASN A 31 -15.22 -15.83 -5.29
N ASP A 32 -15.40 -16.56 -6.38
CA ASP A 32 -15.03 -17.98 -6.50
C ASP A 32 -13.56 -18.28 -6.18
N ILE A 33 -12.65 -17.36 -6.50
CA ILE A 33 -11.22 -17.58 -6.21
C ILE A 33 -10.92 -17.49 -4.72
N LEU A 34 -11.73 -16.78 -3.94
CA LEU A 34 -11.57 -16.68 -2.49
C LEU A 34 -11.94 -17.97 -1.76
N ARG A 35 -12.75 -18.84 -2.36
CA ARG A 35 -13.02 -20.19 -1.82
C ARG A 35 -11.75 -21.06 -1.76
N GLN A 36 -10.68 -20.63 -2.44
CA GLN A 36 -9.38 -21.28 -2.39
C GLN A 36 -8.48 -20.78 -1.27
N TYR A 37 -8.91 -19.78 -0.51
CA TYR A 37 -8.19 -19.22 0.62
C TYR A 37 -8.95 -19.53 1.91
N PRO A 38 -8.27 -19.55 3.07
CA PRO A 38 -8.98 -19.64 4.35
C PRO A 38 -9.88 -18.42 4.54
N ASP A 39 -10.94 -18.61 5.32
CA ASP A 39 -11.69 -17.49 5.87
C ASP A 39 -10.85 -16.76 6.93
N ALA A 40 -11.19 -15.50 7.15
CA ALA A 40 -10.57 -14.75 8.23
C ALA A 40 -10.96 -15.41 9.57
N LYS A 41 -9.98 -15.58 10.45
CA LYS A 41 -10.24 -16.00 11.84
C LYS A 41 -11.04 -14.93 12.58
N GLU A 42 -11.64 -15.28 13.71
CA GLU A 42 -12.36 -14.33 14.54
C GLU A 42 -11.50 -13.10 14.89
N GLY A 43 -12.09 -11.91 14.78
CA GLY A 43 -11.41 -10.63 15.01
C GLY A 43 -10.48 -10.19 13.89
N TYR A 44 -10.51 -10.85 12.72
CA TYR A 44 -9.74 -10.47 11.54
C TYR A 44 -10.65 -10.18 10.34
N ILE A 45 -10.18 -9.28 9.48
CA ILE A 45 -10.80 -8.88 8.22
C ILE A 45 -9.91 -9.36 7.06
N ARG A 46 -10.55 -9.91 6.02
CA ARG A 46 -9.91 -10.32 4.77
C ARG A 46 -9.97 -9.17 3.76
N TYR A 47 -8.81 -8.68 3.34
CA TYR A 47 -8.63 -7.71 2.25
C TYR A 47 -8.08 -8.39 0.99
N ILE A 48 -8.43 -7.83 -0.16
CA ILE A 48 -8.06 -8.32 -1.49
C ILE A 48 -7.45 -7.17 -2.27
N ILE A 49 -6.31 -7.43 -2.89
CA ILE A 49 -5.73 -6.59 -3.91
C ILE A 49 -5.87 -7.33 -5.23
N ASN A 50 -6.71 -6.80 -6.12
CA ASN A 50 -7.00 -7.45 -7.39
C ASN A 50 -5.84 -7.22 -8.39
N SER A 51 -4.91 -8.19 -8.42
CA SER A 51 -3.76 -8.19 -9.33
C SER A 51 -4.14 -8.03 -10.80
N GLN A 52 -5.32 -8.51 -11.22
CA GLN A 52 -5.78 -8.42 -12.62
C GLN A 52 -6.20 -7.00 -13.01
N LYS A 53 -6.63 -6.17 -12.05
CA LYS A 53 -6.94 -4.76 -12.29
C LYS A 53 -5.69 -3.89 -12.43
N ILE A 54 -4.49 -4.43 -12.15
CA ILE A 54 -3.23 -3.72 -12.35
C ILE A 54 -2.82 -3.85 -13.83
N ILE A 55 -3.22 -2.89 -14.66
CA ILE A 55 -3.13 -2.97 -16.14
C ILE A 55 -1.68 -2.83 -16.65
N GLU A 56 -0.81 -2.15 -15.90
CA GLU A 56 0.60 -1.92 -16.28
C GLU A 56 1.35 -3.25 -16.38
N LYS A 57 1.72 -3.70 -17.60
CA LYS A 57 2.31 -5.03 -17.85
C LYS A 57 3.63 -5.28 -17.12
N ASP A 58 4.44 -4.23 -16.94
CA ASP A 58 5.78 -4.32 -16.37
C ASP A 58 5.79 -4.29 -14.83
N VAL A 59 4.64 -4.10 -14.19
CA VAL A 59 4.55 -4.15 -12.73
C VAL A 59 4.65 -5.59 -12.24
N GLN A 60 5.72 -5.90 -11.53
CA GLN A 60 5.95 -7.22 -10.93
C GLN A 60 5.79 -7.24 -9.42
N LYS A 61 5.87 -6.08 -8.77
CA LYS A 61 5.85 -5.97 -7.31
C LYS A 61 4.89 -4.89 -6.85
N ILE A 62 4.30 -5.09 -5.69
CA ILE A 62 3.58 -4.07 -4.94
C ILE A 62 4.24 -3.89 -3.59
N GLU A 63 4.18 -2.68 -3.06
CA GLU A 63 4.47 -2.40 -1.66
C GLU A 63 3.14 -2.30 -0.92
N VAL A 64 2.96 -3.09 0.14
CA VAL A 64 1.73 -3.18 0.95
C VAL A 64 1.99 -2.71 2.37
N TRP A 65 0.99 -2.09 3.01
CA TRP A 65 1.00 -1.79 4.44
C TRP A 65 -0.39 -1.78 5.03
N ALA A 66 -0.49 -2.25 6.27
CA ALA A 66 -1.67 -2.06 7.11
C ALA A 66 -1.59 -0.72 7.84
N PHE A 67 -2.72 -0.07 8.07
CA PHE A 67 -2.81 1.18 8.82
C PHE A 67 -4.02 1.23 9.73
N LYS A 68 -3.94 2.05 10.79
CA LYS A 68 -5.10 2.53 11.55
C LYS A 68 -5.26 4.02 11.36
N ASN A 69 -6.49 4.48 11.18
CA ASN A 69 -6.82 5.90 11.12
C ASN A 69 -7.11 6.41 12.55
N ILE A 70 -6.07 6.92 13.23
CA ILE A 70 -6.12 7.30 14.64
C ILE A 70 -5.64 8.74 14.88
N GLU A 71 -6.06 9.31 16.00
CA GLU A 71 -5.57 10.61 16.46
C GLU A 71 -4.19 10.45 17.08
N VAL A 72 -3.22 11.21 16.57
CA VAL A 72 -1.86 11.25 17.10
C VAL A 72 -1.38 12.69 17.24
N ASN A 73 -0.31 12.83 18.00
CA ASN A 73 0.37 14.09 18.17
C ASN A 73 1.22 14.46 16.93
N CYS A 74 2.04 15.50 17.07
CA CYS A 74 2.87 16.05 16.00
C CYS A 74 3.95 15.09 15.50
N ARG A 75 4.28 14.07 16.29
CA ARG A 75 5.43 13.20 16.02
C ARG A 75 5.12 12.21 14.91
N LYS A 76 6.18 11.70 14.28
CA LYS A 76 6.04 10.54 13.39
C LYS A 76 5.74 9.33 14.25
N ASN A 77 4.65 8.65 13.92
CA ASN A 77 4.19 7.47 14.62
C ASN A 77 4.17 6.27 13.67
N LYS A 78 4.38 5.08 14.21
CA LYS A 78 4.23 3.78 13.56
C LYS A 78 3.57 2.83 14.55
N ILE A 79 2.87 1.80 14.08
CA ILE A 79 2.36 0.74 14.94
C ILE A 79 3.24 -0.49 14.75
N GLY A 80 3.58 -1.20 15.83
CA GLY A 80 4.35 -2.45 15.74
C GLY A 80 3.56 -3.52 15.00
N GLY A 81 4.18 -4.14 14.01
CA GLY A 81 3.61 -5.27 13.30
C GLY A 81 4.25 -5.47 11.94
N GLU A 82 4.16 -6.70 11.45
CA GLU A 82 4.69 -7.11 10.16
C GLU A 82 3.81 -8.19 9.52
N PHE A 83 3.89 -8.29 8.20
CA PHE A 83 3.17 -9.32 7.46
C PHE A 83 3.94 -10.62 7.50
N ASN A 84 3.24 -11.69 7.88
CA ASN A 84 3.73 -13.05 7.82
C ASN A 84 3.13 -13.74 6.59
N PRO A 85 3.95 -14.14 5.59
CA PRO A 85 3.47 -14.93 4.47
C PRO A 85 3.07 -16.33 4.95
N LYS A 86 1.93 -16.81 4.48
CA LYS A 86 1.35 -18.11 4.82
C LYS A 86 0.98 -18.87 3.55
N LEU A 87 1.21 -20.17 3.56
CA LEU A 87 0.82 -21.07 2.48
C LEU A 87 -0.58 -21.64 2.78
N VAL A 88 -1.46 -21.64 1.78
CA VAL A 88 -2.72 -22.39 1.85
C VAL A 88 -2.42 -23.89 1.69
N PRO A 89 -2.73 -24.73 2.68
CA PRO A 89 -2.43 -26.16 2.62
C PRO A 89 -3.00 -26.82 1.37
N GLY A 90 -2.16 -27.59 0.65
CA GLY A 90 -2.57 -28.37 -0.51
C GLY A 90 -2.92 -27.57 -1.77
N ARG A 91 -2.78 -26.23 -1.78
CA ARG A 91 -3.17 -25.38 -2.92
C ARG A 91 -2.03 -24.60 -3.56
N GLY A 92 -0.89 -24.47 -2.89
CA GLY A 92 0.25 -23.70 -3.42
C GLY A 92 0.01 -22.18 -3.48
N LEU A 93 -1.08 -21.69 -2.88
CA LEU A 93 -1.43 -20.27 -2.85
C LEU A 93 -0.85 -19.61 -1.59
N MET A 94 -0.38 -18.38 -1.72
CA MET A 94 0.11 -17.58 -0.59
C MET A 94 -0.92 -16.54 -0.16
N TYR A 95 -1.01 -16.28 1.14
CA TYR A 95 -1.70 -15.12 1.73
C TYR A 95 -0.81 -14.49 2.80
N TRP A 96 -1.12 -13.26 3.19
CA TRP A 96 -0.32 -12.52 4.17
C TRP A 96 -1.19 -12.19 5.39
N GLU A 97 -0.70 -12.48 6.58
CA GLU A 97 -1.38 -12.14 7.83
C GLU A 97 -0.57 -11.10 8.59
N LEU A 98 -1.22 -10.02 9.02
CA LEU A 98 -0.56 -9.06 9.90
C LEU A 98 -0.47 -9.63 11.31
N ASP A 99 0.76 -9.80 11.79
CA ASP A 99 1.05 -9.99 13.20
C ASP A 99 1.41 -8.63 13.81
N THR A 100 0.69 -8.22 14.86
CA THR A 100 0.82 -6.90 15.45
C THR A 100 0.61 -6.94 16.95
N ASN A 101 1.48 -6.25 17.69
CA ASN A 101 1.32 -6.03 19.12
C ASN A 101 0.44 -4.79 19.43
N ASN A 102 -0.05 -4.09 18.40
CA ASN A 102 -0.80 -2.84 18.49
C ASN A 102 -0.09 -1.71 19.30
N ILE A 103 1.21 -1.80 19.54
CA ILE A 103 1.96 -0.77 20.27
C ILE A 103 2.29 0.38 19.32
N LEU A 104 1.97 1.60 19.75
CA LEU A 104 2.33 2.83 19.05
C LEU A 104 3.78 3.23 19.38
N TYR A 105 4.62 3.28 18.36
CA TYR A 105 6.00 3.76 18.44
C TYR A 105 6.08 5.15 17.83
N GLY A 106 6.62 6.11 18.57
CA GLY A 106 6.82 7.47 18.11
C GLY A 106 8.22 7.98 18.41
N GLU A 107 8.66 8.98 17.65
CA GLU A 107 9.89 9.72 17.97
C GLU A 107 9.76 10.36 19.37
N GLN A 108 10.90 10.60 20.03
CA GLN A 108 10.95 11.38 21.28
C GLN A 108 10.97 12.87 20.96
N GLY A 109 10.39 13.70 21.85
CA GLY A 109 10.40 15.16 21.70
C GLY A 109 9.12 15.81 22.20
N LYS A 110 9.15 17.14 22.34
CA LYS A 110 8.00 17.92 22.79
C LYS A 110 7.08 18.24 21.61
N CYS A 111 5.80 17.92 21.73
CA CYS A 111 4.74 18.58 20.95
C CYS A 111 4.16 19.69 21.83
N GLY A 112 3.74 20.80 21.24
CA GLY A 112 2.91 21.77 21.95
C GLY A 112 1.61 21.13 22.44
N ASP A 113 1.00 21.73 23.46
CA ASP A 113 -0.07 21.11 24.26
C ASP A 113 -1.33 20.74 23.45
N ASP A 114 -1.57 21.41 22.32
CA ASP A 114 -2.81 21.25 21.55
C ASP A 114 -2.66 20.55 20.20
N TRP A 115 -1.48 19.98 19.89
CA TRP A 115 -1.30 19.37 18.57
C TRP A 115 -1.85 17.94 18.52
N LYS A 116 -3.05 17.79 17.95
CA LYS A 116 -3.63 16.49 17.58
C LYS A 116 -4.13 16.50 16.14
N ARG A 117 -3.87 15.42 15.42
CA ARG A 117 -4.37 15.20 14.06
C ARG A 117 -4.72 13.74 13.84
N ARG A 118 -5.78 13.51 13.07
CA ARG A 118 -6.19 12.17 12.64
C ARG A 118 -5.41 11.79 11.38
N VAL A 119 -4.68 10.67 11.44
CA VAL A 119 -3.81 10.22 10.34
C VAL A 119 -3.79 8.70 10.25
N ASP A 120 -3.36 8.20 9.09
CA ASP A 120 -3.06 6.79 8.92
C ASP A 120 -1.69 6.46 9.51
N VAL A 121 -1.70 5.82 10.66
CA VAL A 121 -0.50 5.28 11.29
C VAL A 121 -0.34 3.83 10.83
N ARG A 122 0.81 3.52 10.24
CA ARG A 122 1.03 2.24 9.58
C ARG A 122 1.93 1.27 10.36
N ALA A 123 1.72 -0.01 10.10
CA ALA A 123 2.67 -1.07 10.40
C ALA A 123 3.88 -1.04 9.45
N LYS A 124 4.84 -1.95 9.64
CA LYS A 124 5.93 -2.16 8.69
C LYS A 124 5.36 -2.54 7.33
N LYS A 125 5.96 -2.00 6.27
CA LYS A 125 5.57 -2.33 4.91
C LYS A 125 6.20 -3.66 4.50
N ASP A 126 5.56 -4.33 3.55
CA ASP A 126 6.11 -5.51 2.90
C ASP A 126 6.08 -5.34 1.37
N VAL A 127 6.94 -6.08 0.67
CA VAL A 127 7.01 -6.08 -0.79
C VAL A 127 6.58 -7.44 -1.30
N ILE A 128 5.48 -7.46 -2.06
CA ILE A 128 4.87 -8.68 -2.58
C ILE A 128 5.11 -8.76 -4.08
N HIS A 129 5.62 -9.90 -4.53
CA HIS A 129 5.67 -10.24 -5.95
C HIS A 129 4.27 -10.63 -6.42
N LEU A 130 3.81 -9.99 -7.49
CA LEU A 130 2.49 -10.25 -8.05
C LEU A 130 2.49 -11.55 -8.84
N ASN A 131 1.50 -12.38 -8.56
CA ASN A 131 1.02 -13.37 -9.50
C ASN A 131 -0.28 -12.82 -10.12
N ARG A 132 -0.28 -12.58 -11.43
CA ARG A 132 -1.43 -11.96 -12.12
C ARG A 132 -2.64 -12.88 -12.27
N THR A 133 -2.49 -14.18 -12.02
CA THR A 133 -3.59 -15.15 -12.15
C THR A 133 -4.45 -15.23 -10.89
N VAL A 134 -3.96 -14.70 -9.76
CA VAL A 134 -4.65 -14.74 -8.45
C VAL A 134 -4.59 -13.39 -7.75
N PRO A 135 -5.57 -13.05 -6.90
CA PRO A 135 -5.45 -11.86 -6.07
C PRO A 135 -4.39 -12.03 -4.98
N VAL A 136 -3.87 -10.92 -4.48
CA VAL A 136 -3.15 -10.91 -3.21
C VAL A 136 -4.19 -10.82 -2.09
N VAL A 137 -4.12 -11.76 -1.14
CA VAL A 137 -5.04 -11.84 0.00
C VAL A 137 -4.28 -11.46 1.27
N VAL A 138 -4.82 -10.49 2.01
CA VAL A 138 -4.23 -9.96 3.24
C VAL A 138 -5.24 -10.06 4.39
N MET A 139 -4.85 -10.69 5.48
CA MET A 139 -5.64 -10.78 6.71
C MET A 139 -5.08 -9.79 7.73
N VAL A 140 -5.92 -8.92 8.28
CA VAL A 140 -5.53 -7.96 9.34
C VAL A 140 -6.54 -8.01 10.48
N PRO A 141 -6.17 -7.66 11.72
CA PRO A 141 -7.13 -7.55 12.81
C PRO A 141 -8.20 -6.48 12.50
N GLU A 142 -9.38 -6.61 13.09
CA GLU A 142 -10.43 -5.59 13.01
C GLU A 142 -9.92 -4.19 13.41
N GLY A 143 -10.45 -3.17 12.75
CA GLY A 143 -10.05 -1.77 12.92
C GLY A 143 -8.75 -1.37 12.20
N TRP A 144 -8.16 -2.27 11.43
CA TRP A 144 -7.09 -1.97 10.48
C TRP A 144 -7.62 -1.90 9.04
N GLY A 145 -7.07 -0.98 8.24
CA GLY A 145 -7.21 -0.99 6.80
C GLY A 145 -5.92 -1.43 6.11
N VAL A 146 -6.00 -1.78 4.82
CA VAL A 146 -4.84 -2.13 4.00
C VAL A 146 -4.72 -1.17 2.82
N LYS A 147 -3.50 -0.69 2.58
CA LYS A 147 -3.14 0.07 1.38
C LYS A 147 -2.00 -0.60 0.65
N TYR A 148 -1.92 -0.33 -0.65
CA TYR A 148 -0.82 -0.77 -1.48
C TYR A 148 -0.47 0.28 -2.53
N ARG A 149 0.73 0.17 -3.10
CA ARG A 149 1.09 0.86 -4.34
C ARG A 149 1.92 -0.04 -5.22
N VAL A 150 1.88 0.20 -6.53
CA VAL A 150 2.75 -0.48 -7.49
C VAL A 150 4.20 0.00 -7.32
N LEU A 151 5.14 -0.93 -7.41
CA LEU A 151 6.56 -0.61 -7.50
C LEU A 151 6.97 -0.70 -8.97
N ARG A 152 7.48 0.40 -9.50
CA ARG A 152 8.06 0.47 -10.84
C ARG A 152 9.56 0.34 -10.69
N GLU A 153 10.15 -0.58 -11.44
CA GLU A 153 11.60 -0.60 -11.61
C GLU A 153 11.95 0.48 -12.63
N GLU A 154 12.90 1.36 -12.30
CA GLU A 154 13.42 2.33 -13.27
C GLU A 154 14.12 1.54 -14.38
N LYS A 155 13.58 1.58 -15.60
CA LYS A 155 14.31 1.07 -16.75
C LYS A 155 15.39 2.11 -17.07
N GLU A 156 16.65 1.79 -16.82
CA GLU A 156 17.76 2.49 -17.44
C GLU A 156 17.65 2.26 -18.95
N GLU A 157 17.30 3.31 -19.68
CA GLU A 157 17.34 3.34 -21.13
C GLU A 157 18.83 3.35 -21.53
N GLN A 158 19.40 2.16 -21.74
CA GLN A 158 20.71 2.04 -22.37
C GLN A 158 20.57 2.50 -23.82
N ALA A 159 20.93 3.76 -24.06
CA ALA A 159 21.22 4.26 -25.39
C ALA A 159 22.40 3.45 -25.95
N SER A 160 22.11 2.45 -26.79
CA SER A 160 23.14 1.91 -27.69
C SER A 160 23.24 2.87 -28.87
N GLU A 161 24.24 3.75 -28.84
CA GLU A 161 24.75 4.35 -30.06
C GLU A 161 25.37 3.23 -30.91
N GLY A 162 24.85 3.06 -32.13
CA GLY A 162 25.36 2.17 -33.17
C GLY A 162 25.10 2.80 -34.53
#